data_AF-A0A951CX30-F1
#
_entry.id   AF-A0A951CX30-F1
#
_cell.length_a   1.000
_cell.length_b   1.000
_cell.length_c   1.000
_cell.angle_alpha   90.00
_cell.angle_beta   90.00
_cell.angle_gamma   90.00
#
_symmetry.space_group_name_H-M   'P 1'
#
loop_
_entity.id
_entity.type
_entity.pdbx_description
1 polymer ?
#
loop_
_entity_poly.entity_id
_entity_poly.type
_entity_poly.pdbx_seq_one_letter_code
_entity_poly.pdbx_strand_id
1 'polypeptide(L)'
;PIRIPDHPLVKETIENCLTEAMDIDGLRDILASIENGRIKTVAIDTAQASQFSHEILNANPYAYLDDAPLEERRTRAVQLRQRLGSDVTGGEGVLDPAVIDRISAESWPEARDADELHDALLTVIRLPPVPEWQAFFDELAATGRVSTVTRAGADFWVATERIDIADEPAAVVSGWMESIGPTTVGSLAEKLAFSPEEIEAALLRLEAQGQVLRGHFRNTDGEIEWCNRRILARIHRATLGQLRREIEPVTTLDFDRFLHAWQHVAPGSQLHGADGTLQIITQLQGYEIPAAAWESEILARRIAKYDPDFLDELCFAGEVMWARVSPHPAIAENRRVRPTRIAPVTLFLRADADWLMGRSSPADQSALSHPARDILLALERTGASFFADLVRQTGRLASEVEDGLWELLAGGFVTADGFDNLRALIDPKRRRGEGRGSAKRPRHAAGRWAVLRRDSPAISPAERTERYARQLLARWGVLVRDLLVRETLAPPWRELLPILRRMEARGEIRGGRFVSGVTGEQFARPEALDLLRLIRRQSEKAAVVTVSNADPLNLSGIILPGPRVSRLAVMGLVPA
;
A
#
# COMPACT_ATOMS: atom_id res chain seq x y z
N PRO A 1 27.04 17.68 4.23
CA PRO A 1 28.33 17.29 3.61
C PRO A 1 29.02 16.17 4.40
N ILE A 2 29.29 15.04 3.74
CA ILE A 2 30.01 13.90 4.33
C ILE A 2 31.47 14.30 4.53
N ARG A 3 32.02 14.07 5.73
CA ARG A 3 33.41 14.41 6.04
C ARG A 3 34.31 13.28 5.55
N ILE A 4 35.12 13.54 4.51
CA ILE A 4 36.00 12.53 3.92
C ILE A 4 37.12 12.19 4.92
N PRO A 5 37.32 10.91 5.30
CA PRO A 5 38.39 10.50 6.19
C PRO A 5 39.77 10.78 5.59
N ASP A 6 40.69 11.31 6.39
CA ASP A 6 42.09 11.53 6.00
C ASP A 6 42.87 10.21 6.08
N HIS A 7 42.65 9.33 5.11
CA HIS A 7 43.23 7.99 5.05
C HIS A 7 43.81 7.69 3.66
N PRO A 8 45.03 7.15 3.53
CA PRO A 8 45.68 6.91 2.23
C PRO A 8 44.84 6.08 1.26
N LEU A 9 44.26 4.97 1.72
CA LEU A 9 43.37 4.14 0.87
C LEU A 9 42.10 4.86 0.41
N VAL A 10 41.58 5.79 1.22
CA VAL A 10 40.41 6.59 0.85
C VAL A 10 40.79 7.60 -0.22
N LYS A 11 41.95 8.25 -0.08
CA LYS A 11 42.49 9.15 -1.10
C LYS A 11 42.73 8.43 -2.43
N GLU A 12 43.40 7.28 -2.39
CA GLU A 12 43.65 6.44 -3.56
C GLU A 12 42.33 5.97 -4.22
N THR A 13 41.35 5.55 -3.42
CA THR A 13 40.05 5.12 -3.95
C THR A 13 39.31 6.28 -4.61
N ILE A 14 39.34 7.47 -4.00
CA ILE A 14 38.74 8.68 -4.58
C ILE A 14 39.45 9.05 -5.88
N GLU A 15 40.78 8.99 -5.90
CA GLU A 15 41.59 9.28 -7.09
C GLU A 15 41.23 8.31 -8.21
N ASN A 16 41.28 7.00 -7.97
CA ASN A 16 40.92 5.98 -8.96
C ASN A 16 39.46 6.12 -9.44
N CYS A 17 38.52 6.41 -8.55
CA CYS A 17 37.13 6.64 -8.95
C CYS A 17 36.97 7.89 -9.83
N LEU A 18 37.73 8.95 -9.59
CA LEU A 18 37.60 10.22 -10.30
C LEU A 18 38.44 10.31 -11.58
N THR A 19 39.56 9.58 -11.68
CA THR A 19 40.52 9.69 -12.79
C THR A 19 40.64 8.41 -13.62
N GLU A 20 40.44 7.22 -13.04
CA GLU A 20 40.50 5.95 -13.79
C GLU A 20 39.11 5.49 -14.25
N ALA A 21 38.12 5.53 -13.35
CA ALA A 21 36.74 5.12 -13.66
C ALA A 21 35.91 6.25 -14.27
N MET A 22 36.27 7.51 -13.99
CA MET A 22 35.68 8.71 -14.55
C MET A 22 36.78 9.59 -15.14
N ASP A 23 36.44 10.45 -16.09
CA ASP A 23 37.34 11.47 -16.62
C ASP A 23 36.98 12.83 -16.00
N ILE A 24 37.39 13.05 -14.75
CA ILE A 24 37.05 14.29 -14.03
C ILE A 24 37.68 15.53 -14.67
N ASP A 25 38.87 15.41 -15.25
CA ASP A 25 39.56 16.54 -15.88
C ASP A 25 38.90 16.89 -17.21
N GLY A 26 38.54 15.90 -18.04
CA GLY A 26 37.74 16.12 -19.23
C GLY A 26 36.37 16.71 -18.93
N LEU A 27 35.70 16.26 -17.86
CA LEU A 27 34.43 16.85 -17.41
C LEU A 27 34.60 18.32 -17.00
N ARG A 28 35.65 18.66 -16.25
CA ARG A 28 35.96 20.05 -15.86
C ARG A 28 36.23 20.91 -17.08
N ASP A 29 36.96 20.40 -18.08
CA ASP A 29 37.26 21.12 -19.32
C ASP A 29 36.00 21.38 -20.15
N ILE A 30 35.06 20.43 -20.22
CA ILE A 30 33.76 20.61 -20.87
C ILE A 30 32.94 21.69 -20.15
N LEU A 31 32.83 21.60 -18.82
CA LEU A 31 32.07 22.59 -18.03
C LEU A 31 32.65 23.99 -18.18
N ALA A 32 33.98 24.13 -18.09
CA ALA A 32 34.67 25.39 -18.31
C ALA A 32 34.50 25.90 -19.75
N SER A 33 34.41 25.01 -20.73
CA SER A 33 34.18 25.37 -22.13
C SER A 33 32.74 25.81 -22.39
N ILE A 34 31.75 25.28 -21.66
CA ILE A 34 30.36 25.76 -21.66
C ILE A 34 30.28 27.15 -21.01
N GLU A 35 30.88 27.32 -19.81
CA GLU A 35 30.83 28.57 -19.05
C GLU A 35 31.51 29.72 -19.80
N ASN A 36 32.68 29.45 -20.42
CA ASN A 36 33.41 30.44 -21.22
C ASN A 36 32.88 30.57 -22.67
N GLY A 37 31.77 29.91 -23.01
CA GLY A 37 31.09 30.04 -24.31
C GLY A 37 31.80 29.42 -25.52
N ARG A 38 32.87 28.63 -25.33
CA ARG A 38 33.51 27.85 -26.40
C ARG A 38 32.60 26.72 -26.91
N ILE A 39 31.82 26.11 -26.00
CA ILE A 39 30.76 25.16 -26.34
C ILE A 39 29.46 25.92 -26.34
N LYS A 40 28.85 26.05 -27.52
CA LYS A 40 27.53 26.63 -27.67
C LYS A 40 26.48 25.64 -27.19
N THR A 41 25.72 26.00 -26.16
CA THR A 41 24.57 25.23 -25.70
C THR A 41 23.31 25.68 -26.43
N VAL A 42 22.51 24.72 -26.88
CA VAL A 42 21.22 24.97 -27.53
C VAL A 42 20.20 24.08 -26.85
N ALA A 43 19.13 24.67 -26.33
CA ALA A 43 18.01 23.92 -25.80
C ALA A 43 17.17 23.41 -26.98
N ILE A 44 17.13 22.10 -27.17
CA ILE A 44 16.36 21.45 -28.22
C ILE A 44 15.29 20.60 -27.54
N ASP A 45 14.04 21.02 -27.68
CA ASP A 45 12.89 20.28 -27.19
C ASP A 45 12.59 19.12 -28.13
N THR A 46 12.81 17.90 -27.65
CA THR A 46 12.58 16.67 -28.41
C THR A 46 11.40 15.88 -27.84
N ALA A 47 10.64 15.21 -28.71
CA ALA A 47 9.48 14.42 -28.32
C ALA A 47 9.85 13.13 -27.57
N GLN A 48 11.10 12.69 -27.68
CA GLN A 48 11.68 11.59 -26.92
C GLN A 48 12.94 12.08 -26.23
N ALA A 49 13.21 11.56 -25.04
CA ALA A 49 14.49 11.82 -24.39
C ALA A 49 15.65 11.40 -25.31
N SER A 50 16.74 12.16 -25.30
CA SER A 50 17.96 11.78 -26.03
C SER A 50 18.37 10.34 -25.66
N GLN A 51 18.94 9.60 -26.61
CA GLN A 51 19.52 8.27 -26.32
C GLN A 51 20.59 8.35 -25.22
N PHE A 52 21.28 9.49 -25.09
CA PHE A 52 22.20 9.76 -23.98
C PHE A 52 21.49 9.98 -22.62
N SER A 53 20.18 10.26 -22.62
CA SER A 53 19.35 10.43 -21.43
C SER A 53 18.58 9.15 -21.05
N HIS A 54 18.56 8.12 -21.89
CA HIS A 54 17.88 6.85 -21.62
C HIS A 54 18.42 6.13 -20.39
N GLU A 55 19.75 6.15 -20.22
CA GLU A 55 20.42 5.61 -19.03
C GLU A 55 20.15 6.47 -17.78
N ILE A 56 19.89 7.77 -17.93
CA ILE A 56 19.49 8.65 -16.82
C ILE A 56 18.04 8.37 -16.39
N LEU A 57 17.14 8.02 -17.32
CA LEU A 57 15.74 7.69 -17.01
C LEU A 57 15.57 6.27 -16.44
N ASN A 58 16.40 5.33 -16.87
CA ASN A 58 16.43 3.94 -16.38
C ASN A 58 17.55 3.71 -15.37
N ALA A 59 18.18 4.77 -14.89
CA ALA A 59 19.38 4.67 -14.08
C ALA A 59 19.10 3.81 -12.85
N ASN A 60 19.98 2.85 -12.61
CA ASN A 60 19.88 2.04 -11.40
C ASN A 60 19.88 2.96 -10.16
N PRO A 61 19.26 2.55 -9.05
CA PRO A 61 18.92 3.48 -7.96
C PRO A 61 20.11 4.22 -7.32
N TYR A 62 21.31 3.69 -7.50
CA TYR A 62 22.60 4.23 -7.04
C TYR A 62 23.25 5.27 -7.99
N ALA A 63 22.63 5.58 -9.13
CA ALA A 63 23.11 6.55 -10.10
C ALA A 63 22.69 8.01 -9.80
N TYR A 64 21.82 8.22 -8.81
CA TYR A 64 21.33 9.55 -8.43
C TYR A 64 21.98 9.99 -7.12
N LEU A 65 22.53 11.20 -7.12
CA LEU A 65 23.14 11.85 -5.95
C LEU A 65 22.12 12.68 -5.12
N ASP A 66 20.81 12.56 -5.40
CA ASP A 66 19.76 13.21 -4.61
C ASP A 66 19.27 12.35 -3.43
N ASP A 67 18.76 13.02 -2.39
CA ASP A 67 18.29 12.41 -1.14
C ASP A 67 16.85 11.82 -1.23
N ALA A 68 16.28 11.64 -2.44
CA ALA A 68 14.91 11.13 -2.56
C ALA A 68 14.85 9.62 -2.23
N PRO A 69 13.98 9.17 -1.29
CA PRO A 69 13.90 7.77 -0.89
C PRO A 69 13.53 6.83 -2.04
N LEU A 70 14.16 5.66 -2.11
CA LEU A 70 13.99 4.62 -3.14
C LEU A 70 12.52 4.24 -3.40
N GLU A 71 11.69 4.32 -2.35
CA GLU A 71 10.28 3.92 -2.33
C GLU A 71 9.37 4.93 -3.04
N GLU A 72 9.72 6.23 -2.99
CA GLU A 72 9.01 7.26 -3.75
C GLU A 72 9.25 7.10 -5.25
N ARG A 73 10.42 6.59 -5.65
CA ARG A 73 10.77 6.38 -7.05
C ARG A 73 10.01 5.22 -7.69
N ARG A 74 9.77 4.10 -7.00
CA ARG A 74 8.90 3.00 -7.51
C ARG A 74 7.44 3.39 -7.66
N THR A 75 6.97 4.22 -6.73
CA THR A 75 5.62 4.77 -6.73
C THR A 75 5.44 5.80 -7.86
N ARG A 76 6.51 6.54 -8.20
CA ARG A 76 6.57 7.51 -9.32
C ARG A 76 6.99 6.92 -10.65
N ALA A 77 7.62 5.74 -10.64
CA ALA A 77 7.86 4.92 -11.82
C ALA A 77 6.50 4.38 -12.24
N VAL A 78 5.72 5.28 -12.86
CA VAL A 78 4.88 4.93 -13.99
C VAL A 78 5.72 3.93 -14.76
N GLN A 79 5.31 2.66 -14.76
CA GLN A 79 5.91 1.70 -15.68
C GLN A 79 5.89 2.42 -17.02
N LEU A 80 7.07 2.78 -17.52
CA LEU A 80 7.19 3.24 -18.88
C LEU A 80 6.64 2.06 -19.66
N ARG A 81 5.38 2.17 -20.11
CA ARG A 81 4.76 1.14 -20.95
C ARG A 81 5.79 0.90 -22.03
N GLN A 82 6.38 -0.30 -22.02
CA GLN A 82 7.40 -0.72 -22.96
C GLN A 82 6.76 -0.69 -24.33
N ARG A 83 6.85 0.46 -25.00
CA ARG A 83 6.58 0.75 -26.42
C ARG A 83 6.69 2.27 -26.62
N LEU A 84 7.92 2.79 -26.61
CA LEU A 84 8.24 4.12 -27.13
C LEU A 84 9.31 3.95 -28.21
N GLY A 85 8.94 3.23 -29.26
CA GLY A 85 9.68 3.12 -30.50
C GLY A 85 8.72 3.47 -31.64
N SER A 86 9.09 4.49 -32.42
CA SER A 86 8.59 4.86 -33.76
C SER A 86 7.09 4.96 -34.08
N ASP A 87 6.17 4.55 -33.22
CA ASP A 87 4.73 4.54 -33.49
C ASP A 87 3.94 5.55 -32.63
N VAL A 88 4.44 6.79 -32.48
CA VAL A 88 3.56 7.89 -32.04
C VAL A 88 2.53 8.25 -33.12
N THR A 89 2.71 7.75 -34.34
CA THR A 89 1.70 7.74 -35.41
C THR A 89 0.72 6.55 -35.32
N GLY A 90 0.93 5.61 -34.39
CA GLY A 90 0.16 4.38 -34.26
C GLY A 90 -0.33 4.13 -32.84
N GLY A 91 -1.20 5.01 -32.35
CA GLY A 91 -2.21 4.73 -31.32
C GLY A 91 -1.78 4.05 -30.01
N GLU A 92 -1.62 4.86 -28.94
CA GLU A 92 -1.96 4.51 -27.54
C GLU A 92 -1.70 5.74 -26.63
N GLY A 93 -2.40 6.84 -26.93
CA GLY A 93 -2.28 8.16 -26.28
C GLY A 93 -3.58 8.65 -25.63
N VAL A 94 -4.51 7.76 -25.30
CA VAL A 94 -5.83 8.13 -24.76
C VAL A 94 -5.68 8.72 -23.36
N LEU A 95 -6.06 9.99 -23.24
CA LEU A 95 -6.13 10.74 -21.99
C LEU A 95 -7.56 10.68 -21.44
N ASP A 96 -7.71 10.85 -20.12
CA ASP A 96 -9.02 10.88 -19.48
C ASP A 96 -9.89 12.00 -20.10
N PRO A 97 -11.01 11.67 -20.77
CA PRO A 97 -11.86 12.65 -21.43
C PRO A 97 -12.37 13.74 -20.48
N ALA A 98 -12.64 13.40 -19.21
CA ALA A 98 -13.11 14.37 -18.23
C ALA A 98 -12.03 15.40 -17.86
N VAL A 99 -10.76 14.98 -17.87
CA VAL A 99 -9.62 15.90 -17.65
C VAL A 99 -9.44 16.81 -18.87
N ILE A 100 -9.56 16.25 -20.08
CA ILE A 100 -9.50 17.06 -21.31
C ILE A 100 -10.57 18.15 -21.28
N ASP A 101 -11.83 17.79 -21.01
CA ASP A 101 -12.95 18.73 -21.06
C ASP A 101 -12.80 19.86 -20.02
N ARG A 102 -12.42 19.52 -18.78
CA ARG A 102 -12.17 20.53 -17.74
C ARG A 102 -11.04 21.51 -18.13
N ILE A 103 -9.89 20.99 -18.56
CA ILE A 103 -8.74 21.86 -18.91
C ILE A 103 -9.02 22.69 -20.16
N SER A 104 -9.84 22.17 -21.09
CA SER A 104 -10.30 22.90 -22.26
C SER A 104 -11.20 24.06 -21.84
N ALA A 105 -12.16 23.82 -20.93
CA ALA A 105 -13.02 24.88 -20.39
C ALA A 105 -12.21 25.96 -19.64
N GLU A 106 -11.25 25.57 -18.81
CA GLU A 106 -10.36 26.51 -18.11
C GLU A 106 -9.43 27.31 -19.03
N SER A 107 -9.18 26.82 -20.25
CA SER A 107 -8.34 27.52 -21.24
C SER A 107 -9.14 28.52 -22.07
N TRP A 108 -10.46 28.36 -22.11
CA TRP A 108 -11.34 29.24 -22.86
C TRP A 108 -11.44 30.59 -22.13
N PRO A 109 -11.38 31.74 -22.84
CA PRO A 109 -11.58 33.03 -22.22
C PRO A 109 -13.01 33.17 -21.66
N GLU A 110 -13.13 33.67 -20.44
CA GLU A 110 -14.40 34.13 -19.86
C GLU A 110 -14.41 35.65 -19.90
N ALA A 111 -15.30 36.26 -20.68
CA ALA A 111 -15.48 37.72 -20.69
C ALA A 111 -16.55 38.11 -19.66
N ARG A 112 -16.15 38.83 -18.61
CA ARG A 112 -17.06 39.33 -17.56
C ARG A 112 -17.41 40.81 -17.74
N ASP A 113 -16.65 41.51 -18.57
CA ASP A 113 -16.87 42.91 -18.97
C ASP A 113 -16.35 43.17 -20.40
N ALA A 114 -16.50 44.41 -20.86
CA ALA A 114 -16.07 44.86 -22.18
C ALA A 114 -14.55 44.77 -22.39
N ASP A 115 -13.72 45.03 -21.38
CA ASP A 115 -12.27 44.97 -21.55
C ASP A 115 -11.79 43.52 -21.67
N GLU A 116 -12.34 42.59 -20.88
CA GLU A 116 -12.03 41.16 -20.99
C GLU A 116 -12.47 40.56 -22.33
N LEU A 117 -13.59 41.03 -22.91
CA LEU A 117 -13.98 40.64 -24.27
C LEU A 117 -12.97 41.15 -25.30
N HIS A 118 -12.49 42.39 -25.15
CA HIS A 118 -11.47 42.95 -26.04
C HIS A 118 -10.17 42.13 -26.00
N ASP A 119 -9.70 41.79 -24.80
CA ASP A 119 -8.51 40.94 -24.61
C ASP A 119 -8.68 39.53 -25.18
N ALA A 120 -9.88 38.95 -25.04
CA ALA A 120 -10.22 37.68 -25.67
C ALA A 120 -10.11 37.78 -27.21
N LEU A 121 -10.67 38.83 -27.82
CA LEU A 121 -10.58 39.09 -29.26
C LEU A 121 -9.15 39.36 -29.73
N LEU A 122 -8.31 39.99 -28.92
CA LEU A 122 -6.88 40.15 -29.23
C LEU A 122 -6.12 38.81 -29.25
N THR A 123 -6.60 37.82 -28.49
CA THR A 123 -6.01 36.48 -28.39
C THR A 123 -6.51 35.56 -29.50
N VAL A 124 -7.83 35.39 -29.63
CA VAL A 124 -8.42 34.47 -30.63
C VAL A 124 -8.52 35.08 -32.03
N ILE A 125 -8.29 36.40 -32.15
CA ILE A 125 -8.27 37.24 -33.36
C ILE A 125 -9.65 37.38 -34.03
N ARG A 126 -10.34 36.27 -34.25
CA ARG A 126 -11.66 36.22 -34.89
C ARG A 126 -12.56 35.23 -34.14
N LEU A 127 -13.70 35.72 -33.64
CA LEU A 127 -14.62 34.93 -32.84
C LEU A 127 -16.04 35.00 -33.40
N PRO A 128 -16.77 33.88 -33.58
CA PRO A 128 -18.20 33.93 -33.87
C PRO A 128 -18.97 34.70 -32.78
N PRO A 129 -20.05 35.42 -33.11
CA PRO A 129 -20.87 36.12 -32.12
C PRO A 129 -21.31 35.19 -30.97
N VAL A 130 -21.01 35.60 -29.75
CA VAL A 130 -21.38 34.88 -28.52
C VAL A 130 -22.54 35.64 -27.86
N PRO A 131 -23.78 35.12 -27.87
CA PRO A 131 -24.95 35.86 -27.40
C PRO A 131 -24.82 36.42 -25.97
N GLU A 132 -24.14 35.69 -25.07
CA GLU A 132 -23.92 36.14 -23.70
C GLU A 132 -23.05 37.40 -23.60
N TRP A 133 -22.20 37.66 -24.61
CA TRP A 133 -21.25 38.77 -24.63
C TRP A 133 -21.70 39.94 -25.52
N GLN A 134 -22.92 39.88 -26.08
CA GLN A 134 -23.42 40.90 -27.01
C GLN A 134 -23.43 42.32 -26.42
N ALA A 135 -23.83 42.47 -25.15
CA ALA A 135 -23.85 43.77 -24.49
C ALA A 135 -22.45 44.41 -24.38
N PHE A 136 -21.43 43.59 -24.12
CA PHE A 136 -20.03 44.01 -24.06
C PHE A 136 -19.50 44.37 -25.46
N PHE A 137 -19.90 43.59 -26.48
CA PHE A 137 -19.55 43.87 -27.87
C PHE A 137 -20.14 45.20 -28.34
N ASP A 138 -21.41 45.48 -28.05
CA ASP A 138 -22.09 46.72 -28.43
C ASP A 138 -21.43 47.96 -27.79
N GLU A 139 -20.98 47.83 -26.53
CA GLU A 139 -20.23 48.87 -25.82
C GLU A 139 -18.87 49.16 -26.48
N LEU A 140 -18.09 48.12 -26.81
CA LEU A 140 -16.83 48.26 -27.51
C LEU A 140 -17.02 48.81 -28.95
N ALA A 141 -18.10 48.40 -29.62
CA ALA A 141 -18.40 48.85 -30.98
C ALA A 141 -18.73 50.34 -31.00
N ALA A 142 -19.47 50.84 -30.00
CA ALA A 142 -19.77 52.26 -29.84
C ALA A 142 -18.51 53.13 -29.65
N THR A 143 -17.44 52.55 -29.10
CA THR A 143 -16.13 53.22 -28.92
C THR A 143 -15.15 52.95 -30.07
N GLY A 144 -15.54 52.17 -31.08
CA GLY A 144 -14.72 51.85 -32.26
C GLY A 144 -13.58 50.85 -32.00
N ARG A 145 -13.61 50.13 -30.88
CA ARG A 145 -12.56 49.17 -30.48
C ARG A 145 -12.74 47.78 -31.09
N VAL A 146 -13.95 47.45 -31.53
CA VAL A 146 -14.25 46.18 -32.21
C VAL A 146 -15.02 46.43 -33.50
N SER A 147 -14.92 45.49 -34.43
CA SER A 147 -15.61 45.50 -35.72
C SER A 147 -16.15 44.10 -36.03
N THR A 148 -17.17 44.05 -36.89
CA THR A 148 -17.69 42.78 -37.44
C THR A 148 -17.12 42.55 -38.83
N VAL A 149 -16.61 41.36 -39.08
CA VAL A 149 -16.11 40.91 -40.38
C VAL A 149 -16.94 39.72 -40.85
N THR A 150 -17.44 39.76 -42.09
CA THR A 150 -18.21 38.66 -42.67
C THR A 150 -17.32 37.82 -43.56
N ARG A 151 -17.29 36.49 -43.34
CA ARG A 151 -16.61 35.52 -44.21
C ARG A 151 -17.54 34.36 -44.50
N ALA A 152 -17.62 33.97 -45.78
CA ALA A 152 -18.45 32.86 -46.26
C ALA A 152 -19.93 32.92 -45.77
N GLY A 153 -20.46 34.13 -45.57
CA GLY A 153 -21.83 34.35 -45.09
C GLY A 153 -22.03 34.26 -43.58
N ALA A 154 -20.96 34.06 -42.80
CA ALA A 154 -20.98 34.11 -41.33
C ALA A 154 -20.28 35.39 -40.83
N ASP A 155 -20.86 36.00 -39.80
CA ASP A 155 -20.31 37.17 -39.14
C ASP A 155 -19.36 36.77 -38.02
N PHE A 156 -18.30 37.54 -37.83
CA PHE A 156 -17.31 37.33 -36.78
C PHE A 156 -16.92 38.66 -36.13
N TRP A 157 -16.71 38.62 -34.82
CA TRP A 157 -16.19 39.72 -34.02
C TRP A 157 -14.67 39.74 -34.05
N VAL A 158 -14.11 40.93 -34.19
CA VAL A 158 -12.68 41.18 -34.34
C VAL A 158 -12.33 42.48 -33.61
N ALA A 159 -11.21 42.49 -32.87
CA ALA A 159 -10.66 43.73 -32.32
C ALA A 159 -10.09 44.60 -33.45
N THR A 160 -10.36 45.91 -33.45
CA THR A 160 -9.97 46.83 -34.54
C THR A 160 -8.47 46.76 -34.84
N GLU A 161 -7.62 46.51 -33.84
CA GLU A 161 -6.16 46.36 -33.95
C GLU A 161 -5.71 45.08 -34.66
N ARG A 162 -6.60 44.09 -34.80
CA ARG A 162 -6.32 42.79 -35.43
C ARG A 162 -7.05 42.58 -36.75
N ILE A 163 -7.76 43.60 -37.25
CA ILE A 163 -8.57 43.50 -38.46
C ILE A 163 -7.75 43.07 -39.69
N ASP A 164 -6.51 43.54 -39.80
CA ASP A 164 -5.64 43.23 -40.95
C ASP A 164 -5.26 41.75 -41.03
N ILE A 165 -5.18 41.06 -39.89
CA ILE A 165 -4.83 39.63 -39.80
C ILE A 165 -6.04 38.73 -39.58
N ALA A 166 -7.25 39.30 -39.48
CA ALA A 166 -8.46 38.57 -39.14
C ALA A 166 -8.93 37.61 -40.22
N ASP A 167 -8.40 37.73 -41.44
CA ASP A 167 -8.64 36.79 -42.54
C ASP A 167 -7.44 35.88 -42.84
N GLU A 168 -6.36 35.96 -42.06
CA GLU A 168 -5.19 35.10 -42.22
C GLU A 168 -5.38 33.78 -41.45
N PRO A 169 -5.49 32.61 -42.12
CA PRO A 169 -5.78 31.34 -41.45
C PRO A 169 -4.75 30.98 -40.38
N ALA A 170 -3.45 31.24 -40.64
CA ALA A 170 -2.39 30.92 -39.70
C ALA A 170 -2.48 31.75 -38.41
N ALA A 171 -2.85 33.03 -38.51
CA ALA A 171 -2.97 33.91 -37.35
C ALA A 171 -4.17 33.50 -36.49
N VAL A 172 -5.35 33.36 -37.10
CA VAL A 172 -6.59 32.96 -36.41
C VAL A 172 -6.45 31.58 -35.78
N VAL A 173 -5.93 30.59 -36.50
CA VAL A 173 -5.74 29.24 -35.94
C VAL A 173 -4.74 29.26 -34.79
N SER A 174 -3.65 30.02 -34.87
CA SER A 174 -2.69 30.15 -33.76
C SER A 174 -3.37 30.66 -32.48
N GLY A 175 -4.15 31.74 -32.60
CA GLY A 175 -4.88 32.33 -31.47
C GLY A 175 -5.88 31.35 -30.85
N TRP A 176 -6.65 30.66 -31.68
CA TRP A 176 -7.61 29.65 -31.21
C TRP A 176 -6.94 28.47 -30.50
N MET A 177 -5.86 27.95 -31.07
CA MET A 177 -5.13 26.81 -30.50
C MET A 177 -4.58 27.13 -29.10
N GLU A 178 -4.33 28.40 -28.76
CA GLU A 178 -3.89 28.80 -27.41
C GLU A 178 -5.00 28.78 -26.35
N SER A 179 -6.27 28.71 -26.77
CA SER A 179 -7.47 28.82 -25.93
C SER A 179 -8.36 27.58 -25.95
N ILE A 180 -8.09 26.59 -26.81
CA ILE A 180 -8.89 25.37 -26.93
C ILE A 180 -8.08 24.10 -26.66
N GLY A 181 -8.77 23.03 -26.25
CA GLY A 181 -8.18 21.70 -26.13
C GLY A 181 -8.05 20.96 -27.48
N PRO A 182 -7.82 19.64 -27.44
CA PRO A 182 -7.80 18.78 -28.63
C PRO A 182 -9.02 19.01 -29.54
N THR A 183 -8.77 19.29 -30.81
CA THR A 183 -9.79 19.52 -31.85
C THR A 183 -9.39 18.91 -33.19
N THR A 184 -10.35 18.70 -34.08
CA THR A 184 -10.09 18.21 -35.45
C THR A 184 -10.06 19.37 -36.46
N VAL A 185 -9.51 19.10 -37.65
CA VAL A 185 -9.50 20.04 -38.79
C VAL A 185 -10.93 20.43 -39.17
N GLY A 186 -11.84 19.45 -39.26
CA GLY A 186 -13.24 19.70 -39.62
C GLY A 186 -13.96 20.63 -38.64
N SER A 187 -13.77 20.41 -37.33
CA SER A 187 -14.36 21.25 -36.27
C SER A 187 -13.88 22.71 -36.36
N LEU A 188 -12.59 22.94 -36.63
CA LEU A 188 -12.05 24.29 -36.81
C LEU A 188 -12.50 24.94 -38.12
N ALA A 189 -12.53 24.19 -39.22
CA ALA A 189 -12.99 24.68 -40.52
C ALA A 189 -14.44 25.17 -40.46
N GLU A 190 -15.32 24.39 -39.84
CA GLU A 190 -16.73 24.76 -39.63
C GLU A 190 -16.87 26.00 -38.73
N LYS A 191 -16.23 26.00 -37.56
CA LYS A 191 -16.33 27.10 -36.59
C LYS A 191 -15.77 28.43 -37.10
N LEU A 192 -14.71 28.38 -37.89
CA LEU A 192 -14.02 29.57 -38.37
C LEU A 192 -14.42 29.94 -39.79
N ALA A 193 -15.24 29.16 -40.50
CA ALA A 193 -15.56 29.39 -41.90
C ALA A 193 -14.30 29.51 -42.82
N PHE A 194 -13.32 28.64 -42.57
CA PHE A 194 -12.16 28.42 -43.46
C PHE A 194 -12.33 27.07 -44.17
N SER A 195 -11.66 26.90 -45.31
CA SER A 195 -11.61 25.58 -45.94
C SER A 195 -10.77 24.61 -45.10
N PRO A 196 -11.04 23.29 -45.12
CA PRO A 196 -10.20 22.31 -44.45
C PRO A 196 -8.72 22.40 -44.86
N GLU A 197 -8.43 22.70 -46.13
CA GLU A 197 -7.07 22.86 -46.64
C GLU A 197 -6.36 24.09 -46.04
N GLU A 198 -7.07 25.21 -45.86
CA GLU A 198 -6.54 26.41 -45.22
C GLU A 198 -6.17 26.14 -43.75
N ILE A 199 -7.04 25.42 -43.03
CA ILE A 199 -6.81 25.02 -41.63
C ILE A 199 -5.65 24.03 -41.51
N GLU A 200 -5.62 23.00 -42.37
CA GLU A 200 -4.56 22.00 -42.36
C GLU A 200 -3.19 22.63 -42.66
N ALA A 201 -3.11 23.52 -43.66
CA ALA A 201 -1.89 24.25 -43.98
C ALA A 201 -1.42 25.16 -42.81
N ALA A 202 -2.35 25.78 -42.09
CA ALA A 202 -2.05 26.57 -40.90
C ALA A 202 -1.53 25.68 -39.75
N LEU A 203 -2.20 24.57 -39.45
CA LEU A 203 -1.80 23.63 -38.40
C LEU A 203 -0.44 22.99 -38.67
N LEU A 204 -0.16 22.59 -39.92
CA LEU A 204 1.16 22.07 -40.33
C LEU A 204 2.27 23.09 -40.13
N ARG A 205 2.01 24.38 -40.38
CA ARG A 205 2.96 25.46 -40.11
C ARG A 205 3.23 25.61 -38.61
N LEU A 206 2.19 25.55 -37.79
CA LEU A 206 2.31 25.64 -36.32
C LEU A 206 3.01 24.40 -35.74
N GLU A 207 2.81 23.22 -36.32
CA GLU A 207 3.53 21.98 -35.95
C GLU A 207 5.01 22.09 -36.30
N ALA A 208 5.35 22.60 -37.48
CA ALA A 208 6.74 22.86 -37.87
C ALA A 208 7.46 23.86 -36.94
N GLN A 209 6.69 24.77 -36.33
CA GLN A 209 7.17 25.73 -35.32
C GLN A 209 7.15 25.14 -33.88
N GLY A 210 6.64 23.92 -33.70
CA GLY A 210 6.59 23.21 -32.42
C GLY A 210 5.51 23.72 -31.46
N GLN A 211 4.53 24.50 -31.94
CA GLN A 211 3.47 25.10 -31.09
C GLN A 211 2.29 24.15 -30.87
N VAL A 212 1.96 23.35 -31.88
CA VAL A 212 0.88 22.35 -31.83
C VAL A 212 1.41 20.95 -32.11
N LEU A 213 0.68 19.94 -31.63
CA LEU A 213 0.97 18.53 -31.83
C LEU A 213 -0.27 17.82 -32.36
N ARG A 214 -0.08 16.87 -33.28
CA ARG A 214 -1.15 16.00 -33.80
C ARG A 214 -1.11 14.62 -33.14
N GLY A 215 -2.27 14.02 -32.92
CA GLY A 215 -2.39 12.69 -32.33
C GLY A 215 -3.83 12.27 -32.02
N HIS A 216 -3.98 11.10 -31.41
CA HIS A 216 -5.26 10.56 -30.96
C HIS A 216 -5.34 10.70 -29.44
N PHE A 217 -5.92 11.80 -28.94
CA PHE A 217 -5.90 12.12 -27.51
C PHE A 217 -7.14 11.61 -26.78
N ARG A 218 -8.31 11.61 -27.44
CA ARG A 218 -9.58 11.11 -26.87
C ARG A 218 -9.86 9.64 -27.16
N ASN A 219 -9.55 9.17 -28.36
CA ASN A 219 -9.79 7.77 -28.77
C ASN A 219 -8.74 7.33 -29.80
N THR A 220 -8.14 6.17 -29.58
CA THR A 220 -7.12 5.56 -30.46
C THR A 220 -7.63 5.31 -31.89
N ASP A 221 -8.91 4.96 -32.04
CA ASP A 221 -9.55 4.68 -33.34
C ASP A 221 -10.29 5.90 -33.92
N GLY A 222 -10.05 7.10 -33.36
CA GLY A 222 -10.71 8.34 -33.76
C GLY A 222 -10.07 9.05 -34.95
N GLU A 223 -10.59 10.23 -35.29
CA GLU A 223 -9.91 11.16 -36.19
C GLU A 223 -8.66 11.76 -35.52
N ILE A 224 -7.70 12.22 -36.33
CA ILE A 224 -6.50 12.90 -35.83
C ILE A 224 -6.91 14.25 -35.23
N GLU A 225 -6.56 14.44 -33.95
CA GLU A 225 -6.76 15.67 -33.21
C GLU A 225 -5.47 16.49 -33.18
N TRP A 226 -5.63 17.81 -33.08
CA TRP A 226 -4.56 18.79 -32.92
C TRP A 226 -4.74 19.49 -31.58
N CYS A 227 -3.64 19.70 -30.86
CA CYS A 227 -3.67 20.39 -29.58
C CYS A 227 -2.41 21.26 -29.41
N ASN A 228 -2.57 22.44 -28.80
CA ASN A 228 -1.42 23.25 -28.41
C ASN A 228 -0.59 22.52 -27.34
N ARG A 229 0.73 22.58 -27.49
CA ARG A 229 1.69 21.86 -26.64
C ARG A 229 1.57 22.23 -25.16
N ARG A 230 1.31 23.51 -24.84
CA ARG A 230 1.18 23.99 -23.45
C ARG A 230 -0.08 23.42 -22.78
N ILE A 231 -1.20 23.44 -23.50
CA ILE A 231 -2.48 22.89 -23.03
C ILE A 231 -2.37 21.37 -22.89
N LEU A 232 -1.82 20.69 -23.89
CA LEU A 232 -1.59 19.24 -23.84
C LEU A 232 -0.71 18.86 -22.65
N ALA A 233 0.37 19.59 -22.38
CA ALA A 233 1.21 19.38 -21.21
C ALA A 233 0.47 19.64 -19.87
N ARG A 234 -0.50 20.55 -19.84
CA ARG A 234 -1.35 20.80 -18.67
C ARG A 234 -2.35 19.66 -18.45
N ILE A 235 -2.96 19.14 -19.52
CA ILE A 235 -3.82 17.94 -19.50
C ILE A 235 -3.01 16.75 -18.98
N HIS A 236 -1.84 16.45 -19.56
CA HIS A 236 -0.96 15.37 -19.08
C HIS A 236 -0.57 15.53 -17.60
N ARG A 237 -0.19 16.75 -17.17
CA ARG A 237 0.15 17.01 -15.76
C ARG A 237 -1.05 16.82 -14.84
N ALA A 238 -2.26 17.21 -15.25
CA ALA A 238 -3.48 17.03 -14.48
C ALA A 238 -3.87 15.54 -14.39
N THR A 239 -3.78 14.79 -15.49
CA THR A 239 -4.01 13.33 -15.51
C THR A 239 -3.01 12.61 -14.62
N LEU A 240 -1.72 12.96 -14.71
CA LEU A 240 -0.68 12.44 -13.81
C LEU A 240 -0.88 12.88 -12.36
N GLY A 241 -1.37 14.10 -12.11
CA GLY A 241 -1.68 14.62 -10.78
C GLY A 241 -2.85 13.89 -10.12
N GLN A 242 -3.88 13.53 -10.89
CA GLN A 242 -5.00 12.71 -10.43
C GLN A 242 -4.54 11.30 -10.07
N LEU A 243 -3.75 10.67 -10.95
CA LEU A 243 -3.10 9.39 -10.66
C LEU A 243 -2.18 9.49 -9.43
N ARG A 244 -1.45 10.60 -9.25
CA ARG A 244 -0.60 10.83 -8.06
C ARG A 244 -1.41 10.99 -6.77
N ARG A 245 -2.55 11.68 -6.79
CA ARG A 245 -3.46 11.78 -5.62
C ARG A 245 -4.06 10.43 -5.24
N GLU A 246 -4.28 9.54 -6.20
CA GLU A 246 -4.71 8.16 -5.95
C GLU A 246 -3.62 7.28 -5.31
N ILE A 247 -2.37 7.73 -5.36
CA ILE A 247 -1.16 7.03 -4.90
C ILE A 247 -0.51 7.72 -3.67
N GLU A 248 -1.02 8.89 -3.24
CA GLU A 248 -0.45 9.60 -2.10
C GLU A 248 -0.54 8.76 -0.81
N PRO A 249 0.58 8.58 -0.08
CA PRO A 249 0.60 7.77 1.13
C PRO A 249 -0.31 8.37 2.21
N VAL A 250 -1.00 7.51 2.95
CA VAL A 250 -1.79 7.91 4.12
C VAL A 250 -0.91 8.24 5.31
N THR A 251 -1.46 8.95 6.30
CA THR A 251 -0.77 9.20 7.57
C THR A 251 -0.66 7.92 8.40
N THR A 252 0.26 7.86 9.37
CA THR A 252 0.33 6.74 10.32
C THR A 252 -0.97 6.58 11.13
N LEU A 253 -1.67 7.69 11.38
CA LEU A 253 -2.97 7.70 12.06
C LEU A 253 -4.08 7.08 11.21
N ASP A 254 -4.13 7.42 9.91
CA ASP A 254 -5.09 6.81 8.99
C ASP A 254 -4.80 5.32 8.80
N PHE A 255 -3.52 4.94 8.81
CA PHE A 255 -3.11 3.54 8.75
C PHE A 255 -3.55 2.77 10.01
N ASP A 256 -3.45 3.36 11.20
CA ASP A 256 -3.96 2.76 12.43
C ASP A 256 -5.48 2.57 12.41
N ARG A 257 -6.23 3.59 11.96
CA ARG A 257 -7.69 3.49 11.74
C ARG A 257 -8.03 2.39 10.75
N PHE A 258 -7.25 2.29 9.67
CA PHE A 258 -7.35 1.20 8.70
C PHE A 258 -7.17 -0.17 9.36
N LEU A 259 -6.16 -0.35 10.20
CA LEU A 259 -5.94 -1.62 10.87
C LEU A 259 -7.06 -1.98 11.86
N HIS A 260 -7.63 -1.00 12.56
CA HIS A 260 -8.79 -1.22 13.41
C HIS A 260 -10.01 -1.73 12.61
N ALA A 261 -10.26 -1.18 11.42
CA ALA A 261 -11.32 -1.67 10.55
C ALA A 261 -10.97 -3.03 9.92
N TRP A 262 -9.74 -3.19 9.41
CA TRP A 262 -9.24 -4.38 8.73
C TRP A 262 -9.22 -5.62 9.61
N GLN A 263 -8.95 -5.45 10.91
CA GLN A 263 -8.97 -6.53 11.89
C GLN A 263 -10.23 -6.55 12.76
N HIS A 264 -11.30 -5.90 12.30
CA HIS A 264 -12.64 -5.98 12.91
C HIS A 264 -12.77 -5.47 14.35
N VAL A 265 -11.87 -4.59 14.80
CA VAL A 265 -11.92 -3.98 16.15
C VAL A 265 -12.74 -2.68 16.14
N ALA A 266 -12.78 -1.98 15.00
CA ALA A 266 -13.57 -0.77 14.85
C ALA A 266 -15.07 -1.04 15.08
N PRO A 267 -15.82 -0.18 15.78
CA PRO A 267 -17.26 -0.35 15.97
C PRO A 267 -17.99 -0.50 14.63
N GLY A 268 -18.86 -1.51 14.53
CA GLY A 268 -19.63 -1.81 13.31
C GLY A 268 -18.91 -2.71 12.31
N SER A 269 -17.63 -3.01 12.53
CA SER A 269 -16.86 -3.97 11.69
C SER A 269 -16.82 -5.38 12.26
N GLN A 270 -17.31 -5.61 13.49
CA GLN A 270 -17.25 -6.90 14.17
C GLN A 270 -17.99 -8.00 13.40
N LEU A 271 -17.38 -9.19 13.35
CA LEU A 271 -17.99 -10.39 12.76
C LEU A 271 -18.92 -11.09 13.77
N HIS A 272 -19.62 -12.14 13.33
CA HIS A 272 -20.64 -12.81 14.14
C HIS A 272 -20.48 -14.34 14.07
N GLY A 273 -20.82 -15.01 15.18
CA GLY A 273 -20.91 -16.48 15.25
C GLY A 273 -19.59 -17.25 15.10
N ALA A 274 -19.71 -18.55 14.87
CA ALA A 274 -18.58 -19.46 14.65
C ALA A 274 -17.82 -19.14 13.35
N ASP A 275 -18.52 -18.88 12.25
CA ASP A 275 -17.89 -18.52 10.96
C ASP A 275 -17.03 -17.25 11.07
N GLY A 276 -17.55 -16.21 11.74
CA GLY A 276 -16.78 -15.01 12.02
C GLY A 276 -15.56 -15.29 12.89
N THR A 277 -15.70 -16.17 13.89
CA THR A 277 -14.59 -16.60 14.75
C THR A 277 -13.51 -17.32 13.95
N LEU A 278 -13.89 -18.22 13.04
CA LEU A 278 -12.99 -18.90 12.13
C LEU A 278 -12.24 -17.91 11.22
N GLN A 279 -12.93 -16.90 10.68
CA GLN A 279 -12.32 -15.85 9.87
C GLN A 279 -11.28 -15.04 10.65
N ILE A 280 -11.58 -14.64 11.89
CA ILE A 280 -10.61 -13.94 12.75
C ILE A 280 -9.41 -14.84 13.06
N ILE A 281 -9.62 -16.13 13.35
CA ILE A 281 -8.51 -17.07 13.57
C ILE A 281 -7.67 -17.25 12.31
N THR A 282 -8.31 -17.35 11.14
CA THR A 282 -7.61 -17.42 9.84
C THR A 282 -6.77 -16.19 9.59
N GLN A 283 -7.26 -15.00 9.93
CA GLN A 283 -6.50 -13.75 9.82
C GLN A 283 -5.38 -13.67 10.86
N LEU A 284 -5.61 -14.16 12.08
CA LEU A 284 -4.70 -14.02 13.22
C LEU A 284 -3.75 -15.20 13.44
N GLN A 285 -3.88 -16.31 12.71
CA GLN A 285 -3.07 -17.51 12.94
C GLN A 285 -1.57 -17.26 12.76
N GLY A 286 -0.76 -17.95 13.53
CA GLY A 286 0.70 -17.73 13.58
C GLY A 286 1.15 -16.57 14.45
N TYR A 287 0.23 -15.89 15.16
CA TYR A 287 0.57 -14.89 16.17
C TYR A 287 0.38 -15.43 17.58
N GLU A 288 1.36 -15.17 18.42
CA GLU A 288 1.39 -15.67 19.79
C GLU A 288 0.81 -14.66 20.78
N ILE A 289 -0.28 -15.05 21.44
CA ILE A 289 -1.01 -14.23 22.41
C ILE A 289 -1.06 -14.99 23.74
N PRO A 290 -0.94 -14.32 24.90
CA PRO A 290 -1.19 -14.95 26.20
C PRO A 290 -2.52 -15.71 26.20
N ALA A 291 -2.50 -16.96 26.69
CA ALA A 291 -3.67 -17.84 26.69
C ALA A 291 -4.94 -17.19 27.25
N ALA A 292 -4.81 -16.42 28.33
CA ALA A 292 -5.92 -15.74 29.00
C ALA A 292 -6.52 -14.56 28.21
N ALA A 293 -5.79 -13.99 27.25
CA ALA A 293 -6.23 -12.80 26.51
C ALA A 293 -7.03 -13.14 25.24
N TRP A 294 -6.88 -14.35 24.68
CA TRP A 294 -7.54 -14.75 23.42
C TRP A 294 -9.05 -14.48 23.42
N GLU A 295 -9.78 -14.96 24.41
CA GLU A 295 -11.24 -14.81 24.42
C GLU A 295 -11.69 -13.43 24.89
N SER A 296 -11.17 -12.97 26.03
CA SER A 296 -11.66 -11.76 26.69
C SER A 296 -11.18 -10.46 26.04
N GLU A 297 -10.04 -10.48 25.35
CA GLU A 297 -9.40 -9.27 24.83
C GLU A 297 -9.30 -9.25 23.30
N ILE A 298 -9.15 -10.42 22.65
CA ILE A 298 -8.97 -10.49 21.19
C ILE A 298 -10.28 -10.83 20.48
N LEU A 299 -10.89 -11.98 20.79
CA LEU A 299 -12.11 -12.45 20.13
C LEU A 299 -13.32 -11.63 20.54
N ALA A 300 -13.49 -11.32 21.83
CA ALA A 300 -14.60 -10.47 22.31
C ALA A 300 -14.61 -9.04 21.73
N ARG A 301 -13.48 -8.56 21.19
CA ARG A 301 -13.38 -7.26 20.51
C ARG A 301 -13.71 -7.32 19.02
N ARG A 302 -13.54 -8.51 18.40
CA ARG A 302 -13.70 -8.73 16.95
C ARG A 302 -14.99 -9.46 16.58
N ILE A 303 -15.59 -10.16 17.54
CA ILE A 303 -16.84 -10.90 17.38
C ILE A 303 -17.93 -10.25 18.24
N ALA A 304 -18.98 -9.78 17.58
CA ALA A 304 -20.15 -9.22 18.25
C ALA A 304 -20.85 -10.31 19.06
N LYS A 305 -21.08 -10.04 20.36
CA LYS A 305 -21.67 -11.00 21.31
C LYS A 305 -20.94 -12.35 21.31
N TYR A 306 -19.62 -12.32 21.37
CA TYR A 306 -18.78 -13.52 21.42
C TYR A 306 -19.25 -14.51 22.50
N ASP A 307 -19.44 -15.77 22.09
CA ASP A 307 -19.71 -16.90 22.96
C ASP A 307 -18.53 -17.89 22.90
N PRO A 308 -17.96 -18.31 24.04
CA PRO A 308 -16.93 -19.34 24.11
C PRO A 308 -17.25 -20.65 23.37
N ASP A 309 -18.53 -20.99 23.23
CA ASP A 309 -18.97 -22.21 22.55
C ASP A 309 -18.59 -22.18 21.04
N PHE A 310 -18.48 -20.99 20.43
CA PHE A 310 -18.06 -20.86 19.02
C PHE A 310 -16.64 -21.39 18.78
N LEU A 311 -15.71 -21.08 19.69
CA LEU A 311 -14.34 -21.58 19.58
C LEU A 311 -14.26 -23.07 19.88
N ASP A 312 -15.03 -23.54 20.86
CA ASP A 312 -15.06 -24.96 21.20
C ASP A 312 -15.63 -25.81 20.05
N GLU A 313 -16.70 -25.35 19.39
CA GLU A 313 -17.27 -26.00 18.20
C GLU A 313 -16.22 -26.18 17.10
N LEU A 314 -15.47 -25.13 16.77
CA LEU A 314 -14.41 -25.17 15.76
C LEU A 314 -13.26 -26.11 16.16
N CYS A 315 -12.92 -26.18 17.44
CA CYS A 315 -11.90 -27.11 17.93
C CYS A 315 -12.38 -28.57 17.85
N PHE A 316 -13.63 -28.84 18.26
CA PHE A 316 -14.22 -30.19 18.21
C PHE A 316 -14.49 -30.68 16.79
N ALA A 317 -14.85 -29.78 15.87
CA ALA A 317 -14.94 -30.06 14.43
C ALA A 317 -13.57 -30.36 13.81
N GLY A 318 -12.48 -30.02 14.50
CA GLY A 318 -11.11 -30.23 14.06
C GLY A 318 -10.63 -29.18 13.06
N GLU A 319 -11.37 -28.10 12.84
CA GLU A 319 -10.99 -27.00 11.95
C GLU A 319 -9.90 -26.13 12.57
N VAL A 320 -10.02 -25.84 13.86
CA VAL A 320 -9.08 -25.04 14.63
C VAL A 320 -8.32 -25.90 15.63
N MET A 321 -7.03 -25.63 15.77
CA MET A 321 -6.22 -26.16 16.85
C MET A 321 -5.46 -25.04 17.55
N TRP A 322 -4.96 -25.36 18.74
CA TRP A 322 -4.23 -24.41 19.56
C TRP A 322 -3.02 -25.07 20.20
N ALA A 323 -1.91 -24.34 20.21
CA ALA A 323 -0.67 -24.80 20.79
C ALA A 323 0.29 -23.64 21.00
N ARG A 324 1.33 -23.87 21.81
CA ARG A 324 2.51 -23.04 21.77
C ARG A 324 3.42 -23.51 20.63
N VAL A 325 3.69 -22.63 19.69
CA VAL A 325 4.53 -22.94 18.52
C VAL A 325 5.99 -22.57 18.79
N SER A 326 6.24 -21.38 19.38
CA SER A 326 7.61 -20.95 19.69
C SER A 326 8.26 -21.84 20.76
N PRO A 327 9.57 -22.11 20.64
CA PRO A 327 10.31 -22.77 21.72
C PRO A 327 10.28 -21.89 22.97
N HIS A 328 10.06 -22.49 24.14
CA HIS A 328 10.11 -21.76 25.40
C HIS A 328 11.56 -21.31 25.70
N PRO A 329 11.83 -20.04 26.05
CA PRO A 329 13.19 -19.53 26.28
C PRO A 329 14.00 -20.37 27.27
N ALA A 330 13.37 -20.81 28.36
CA ALA A 330 14.01 -21.69 29.35
C ALA A 330 14.52 -23.02 28.75
N ILE A 331 13.87 -23.58 27.73
CA ILE A 331 14.34 -24.81 27.05
C ILE A 331 15.63 -24.52 26.29
N ALA A 332 15.72 -23.36 25.61
CA ALA A 332 16.95 -22.94 24.94
C ALA A 332 18.10 -22.65 25.92
N GLU A 333 17.79 -22.22 27.14
CA GLU A 333 18.75 -21.91 28.20
C GLU A 333 19.05 -23.10 29.14
N ASN A 334 18.55 -24.31 28.85
CA ASN A 334 18.63 -25.49 29.74
C ASN A 334 18.15 -25.21 31.18
N ARG A 335 17.12 -24.37 31.32
CA ARG A 335 16.46 -24.02 32.58
C ARG A 335 15.08 -24.67 32.65
N ARG A 336 14.62 -24.96 33.86
CA ARG A 336 13.31 -25.55 34.08
C ARG A 336 12.19 -24.63 33.57
N VAL A 337 11.24 -25.19 32.83
CA VAL A 337 10.04 -24.48 32.39
C VAL A 337 9.17 -24.18 33.62
N ARG A 338 8.86 -22.91 33.86
CA ARG A 338 7.97 -22.50 34.95
C ARG A 338 6.62 -22.08 34.41
N PRO A 339 5.55 -22.80 34.79
CA PRO A 339 4.17 -22.35 34.62
C PRO A 339 3.96 -20.89 34.98
N THR A 340 3.65 -20.05 33.99
CA THR A 340 3.10 -18.70 34.24
C THR A 340 1.76 -18.59 33.55
N ARG A 341 0.81 -17.85 34.14
CA ARG A 341 -0.53 -17.58 33.56
C ARG A 341 -0.49 -16.82 32.21
N ILE A 342 0.71 -16.41 31.79
CA ILE A 342 1.01 -15.59 30.62
C ILE A 342 1.46 -16.46 29.43
N ALA A 343 1.47 -17.80 29.58
CA ALA A 343 1.94 -18.72 28.56
C ALA A 343 1.34 -18.37 27.17
N PRO A 344 2.19 -18.00 26.18
CA PRO A 344 1.72 -17.65 24.86
C PRO A 344 1.21 -18.89 24.12
N VAL A 345 0.05 -18.74 23.49
CA VAL A 345 -0.62 -19.75 22.68
C VAL A 345 -0.98 -19.13 21.34
N THR A 346 -0.90 -19.91 20.27
CA THR A 346 -1.40 -19.57 18.94
C THR A 346 -2.66 -20.38 18.68
N LEU A 347 -3.72 -19.73 18.17
CA LEU A 347 -4.83 -20.39 17.49
C LEU A 347 -4.52 -20.45 15.99
N PHE A 348 -4.74 -21.60 15.35
CA PHE A 348 -4.49 -21.75 13.92
C PHE A 348 -5.34 -22.85 13.30
N LEU A 349 -5.48 -22.80 11.98
CA LEU A 349 -6.21 -23.83 11.25
C LEU A 349 -5.43 -25.14 11.29
N ARG A 350 -6.12 -26.25 11.51
CA ARG A 350 -5.48 -27.58 11.48
C ARG A 350 -4.84 -27.87 10.13
N ALA A 351 -5.43 -27.38 9.03
CA ALA A 351 -4.87 -27.49 7.69
C ALA A 351 -3.54 -26.73 7.50
N ASP A 352 -3.29 -25.72 8.33
CA ASP A 352 -2.09 -24.86 8.27
C ASP A 352 -1.01 -25.26 9.30
N ALA A 353 -1.28 -26.30 10.09
CA ALA A 353 -0.40 -26.81 11.13
C ALA A 353 1.03 -27.11 10.62
N ASP A 354 1.12 -27.71 9.44
CA ASP A 354 2.37 -28.22 8.85
C ASP A 354 3.40 -27.11 8.63
N TRP A 355 2.97 -25.97 8.09
CA TRP A 355 3.86 -24.86 7.75
C TRP A 355 4.10 -23.91 8.92
N LEU A 356 3.13 -23.78 9.83
CA LEU A 356 3.26 -22.93 11.01
C LEU A 356 4.26 -23.52 12.01
N MET A 357 4.06 -24.77 12.43
CA MET A 357 4.89 -25.41 13.44
C MET A 357 6.29 -25.76 12.90
N GLY A 358 6.37 -26.17 11.64
CA GLY A 358 7.60 -26.68 11.04
C GLY A 358 8.17 -27.88 11.79
N ARG A 359 9.29 -28.42 11.29
CA ARG A 359 10.06 -29.41 12.04
C ARG A 359 10.86 -28.71 13.13
N SER A 360 10.70 -29.14 14.38
CA SER A 360 11.62 -28.82 15.46
C SER A 360 12.37 -30.07 15.85
N SER A 361 13.63 -29.93 16.26
CA SER A 361 14.34 -31.01 16.96
C SER A 361 13.49 -31.46 18.16
N PRO A 362 13.49 -32.76 18.50
CA PRO A 362 12.80 -33.26 19.68
C PRO A 362 13.21 -32.38 20.86
N ALA A 363 12.22 -31.69 21.44
CA ALA A 363 12.48 -30.72 22.49
C ALA A 363 13.07 -31.44 23.70
N ASP A 364 14.17 -30.89 24.23
CA ASP A 364 14.88 -31.51 25.34
C ASP A 364 13.96 -31.61 26.57
N GLN A 365 13.62 -32.86 26.91
CA GLN A 365 12.77 -33.17 28.06
C GLN A 365 13.51 -32.97 29.40
N SER A 366 14.83 -32.72 29.39
CA SER A 366 15.64 -32.46 30.58
C SER A 366 15.15 -31.24 31.37
N ALA A 367 14.54 -30.26 30.69
CA ALA A 367 13.99 -29.06 31.31
C ALA A 367 12.62 -29.25 31.99
N LEU A 368 11.98 -30.42 31.82
CA LEU A 368 10.67 -30.73 32.39
C LEU A 368 10.78 -31.31 33.80
N SER A 369 9.79 -31.01 34.64
CA SER A 369 9.60 -31.65 35.94
C SER A 369 9.25 -33.14 35.85
N HIS A 370 9.43 -33.86 36.96
CA HIS A 370 9.10 -35.28 37.01
C HIS A 370 7.60 -35.55 36.76
N PRO A 371 6.64 -34.80 37.36
CA PRO A 371 5.22 -34.94 36.99
C PRO A 371 4.95 -34.68 35.51
N ALA A 372 5.55 -33.62 34.93
CA ALA A 372 5.38 -33.31 33.51
C ALA A 372 5.89 -34.44 32.59
N ARG A 373 7.04 -35.05 32.92
CA ARG A 373 7.57 -36.19 32.16
C ARG A 373 6.68 -37.43 32.26
N ASP A 374 6.17 -37.75 33.45
CA ASP A 374 5.27 -38.90 33.62
C ASP A 374 3.98 -38.74 32.80
N ILE A 375 3.43 -37.53 32.77
CA ILE A 375 2.24 -37.20 31.96
C ILE A 375 2.56 -37.32 30.47
N LEU A 376 3.70 -36.79 30.03
CA LEU A 376 4.14 -36.89 28.63
C LEU A 376 4.32 -38.36 28.21
N LEU A 377 4.99 -39.17 29.04
CA LEU A 377 5.15 -40.61 28.81
C LEU A 377 3.82 -41.36 28.77
N ALA A 378 2.87 -41.00 29.64
CA ALA A 378 1.53 -41.56 29.62
C ALA A 378 0.80 -41.26 28.30
N LEU A 379 0.88 -40.01 27.83
CA LEU A 379 0.30 -39.57 26.55
C LEU A 379 0.99 -40.21 25.34
N GLU A 380 2.31 -40.38 25.36
CA GLU A 380 3.07 -41.06 24.30
C GLU A 380 2.68 -42.55 24.19
N ARG A 381 2.47 -43.22 25.33
CA ARG A 381 2.12 -44.64 25.39
C ARG A 381 0.66 -44.92 25.04
N THR A 382 -0.27 -44.13 25.57
CA THR A 382 -1.71 -44.40 25.49
C THR A 382 -2.43 -43.57 24.43
N GLY A 383 -1.77 -42.54 23.90
CA GLY A 383 -2.36 -41.57 22.99
C GLY A 383 -3.19 -40.52 23.72
N ALA A 384 -4.09 -39.87 22.97
CA ALA A 384 -4.92 -38.81 23.49
C ALA A 384 -5.82 -39.29 24.64
N SER A 385 -5.68 -38.68 25.82
CA SER A 385 -6.30 -39.15 27.07
C SER A 385 -7.07 -38.03 27.77
N PHE A 386 -8.17 -38.38 28.44
CA PHE A 386 -8.88 -37.42 29.28
C PHE A 386 -8.08 -37.13 30.55
N PHE A 387 -8.32 -35.97 31.17
CA PHE A 387 -7.64 -35.57 32.41
C PHE A 387 -7.77 -36.62 33.52
N ALA A 388 -8.95 -37.18 33.73
CA ALA A 388 -9.18 -38.21 34.75
C ALA A 388 -8.41 -39.52 34.46
N ASP A 389 -8.20 -39.85 33.18
CA ASP A 389 -7.39 -40.99 32.80
C ASP A 389 -5.91 -40.73 33.08
N LEU A 390 -5.41 -39.52 32.83
CA LEU A 390 -4.03 -39.15 33.16
C LEU A 390 -3.75 -39.23 34.66
N VAL A 391 -4.69 -38.75 35.50
CA VAL A 391 -4.61 -38.90 36.97
C VAL A 391 -4.52 -40.38 37.35
N ARG A 392 -5.40 -41.23 36.81
CA ARG A 392 -5.42 -42.66 37.11
C ARG A 392 -4.16 -43.40 36.62
N GLN A 393 -3.69 -43.09 35.41
CA GLN A 393 -2.56 -43.76 34.77
C GLN A 393 -1.21 -43.38 35.39
N THR A 394 -1.05 -42.13 35.79
CA THR A 394 0.19 -41.63 36.41
C THR A 394 0.23 -41.88 37.92
N GLY A 395 -0.93 -42.09 38.56
CA GLY A 395 -1.03 -42.22 40.02
C GLY A 395 -0.73 -40.92 40.79
N ARG A 396 -0.68 -39.79 40.08
CA ARG A 396 -0.38 -38.45 40.62
C ARG A 396 -1.63 -37.77 41.18
N LEU A 397 -1.46 -36.78 42.04
CA LEU A 397 -2.56 -35.93 42.49
C LEU A 397 -3.11 -35.10 41.32
N ALA A 398 -4.42 -34.81 41.33
CA ALA A 398 -5.04 -34.01 40.26
C ALA A 398 -4.34 -32.65 40.06
N SER A 399 -3.94 -31.97 41.14
CA SER A 399 -3.18 -30.72 41.07
C SER A 399 -1.80 -30.88 40.43
N GLU A 400 -1.10 -31.99 40.68
CA GLU A 400 0.19 -32.27 40.03
C GLU A 400 0.03 -32.51 38.52
N VAL A 401 -1.09 -33.15 38.12
CA VAL A 401 -1.42 -33.33 36.70
C VAL A 401 -1.78 -31.99 36.05
N GLU A 402 -2.50 -31.10 36.75
CA GLU A 402 -2.80 -29.75 36.27
C GLU A 402 -1.53 -28.93 36.05
N ASP A 403 -0.66 -28.87 37.07
CA ASP A 403 0.60 -28.14 37.00
C ASP A 403 1.53 -28.71 35.91
N GLY A 404 1.59 -30.04 35.81
CA GLY A 404 2.36 -30.73 34.78
C GLY A 404 1.83 -30.48 33.37
N LEU A 405 0.51 -30.52 33.15
CA LEU A 405 -0.09 -30.17 31.85
C LEU A 405 0.15 -28.70 31.48
N TRP A 406 0.11 -27.79 32.46
CA TRP A 406 0.44 -26.39 32.22
C TRP A 406 1.92 -26.20 31.88
N GLU A 407 2.83 -26.92 32.54
CA GLU A 407 4.27 -26.93 32.22
C GLU A 407 4.51 -27.46 30.80
N LEU A 408 3.88 -28.58 30.44
CA LEU A 408 3.95 -29.17 29.10
C LEU A 408 3.38 -28.24 28.03
N LEU A 409 2.26 -27.57 28.32
CA LEU A 409 1.67 -26.58 27.42
C LEU A 409 2.62 -25.39 27.23
N ALA A 410 3.13 -24.84 28.33
CA ALA A 410 4.07 -23.73 28.30
C ALA A 410 5.35 -24.08 27.56
N GLY A 411 5.77 -25.36 27.58
CA GLY A 411 6.88 -25.90 26.79
C GLY A 411 6.54 -26.24 25.34
N GLY A 412 5.26 -26.24 24.94
CA GLY A 412 4.83 -26.58 23.58
C GLY A 412 4.82 -28.07 23.26
N PHE A 413 4.62 -28.93 24.27
CA PHE A 413 4.60 -30.40 24.13
C PHE A 413 3.21 -31.00 23.97
N VAL A 414 2.17 -30.31 24.41
CA VAL A 414 0.79 -30.83 24.42
C VAL A 414 -0.20 -29.84 23.84
N THR A 415 -1.31 -30.38 23.36
CA THR A 415 -2.52 -29.68 22.92
C THR A 415 -3.75 -30.44 23.45
N ALA A 416 -4.96 -29.94 23.22
CA ALA A 416 -6.19 -30.66 23.55
C ALA A 416 -7.30 -30.43 22.51
N ASP A 417 -8.28 -31.34 22.48
CA ASP A 417 -9.38 -31.34 21.51
C ASP A 417 -10.26 -30.07 21.57
N GLY A 418 -10.33 -29.39 22.71
CA GLY A 418 -11.17 -28.21 22.92
C GLY A 418 -10.45 -27.12 23.71
N PHE A 419 -10.86 -25.86 23.54
CA PHE A 419 -10.25 -24.73 24.25
C PHE A 419 -10.68 -24.69 25.73
N ASP A 420 -11.80 -25.32 26.09
CA ASP A 420 -12.26 -25.43 27.49
C ASP A 420 -11.22 -26.09 28.42
N ASN A 421 -10.41 -27.01 27.89
CA ASN A 421 -9.27 -27.59 28.61
C ASN A 421 -8.25 -26.53 29.06
N LEU A 422 -7.98 -25.54 28.20
CA LEU A 422 -7.11 -24.42 28.50
C LEU A 422 -7.78 -23.44 29.47
N ARG A 423 -9.07 -23.14 29.28
CA ARG A 423 -9.84 -22.29 30.21
C ARG A 423 -9.78 -22.82 31.64
N ALA A 424 -9.89 -24.14 31.78
CA ALA A 424 -9.85 -24.80 33.08
C ALA A 424 -8.48 -24.74 33.77
N LEU A 425 -7.38 -24.65 33.02
CA LEU A 425 -6.06 -24.42 33.60
C LEU A 425 -5.81 -22.93 33.93
N ILE A 426 -6.38 -22.00 33.16
CA ILE A 426 -6.30 -20.55 33.44
C ILE A 426 -7.06 -20.20 34.72
N ASP A 427 -8.29 -20.70 34.87
CA ASP A 427 -9.12 -20.54 36.08
C ASP A 427 -9.50 -21.90 36.70
N PRO A 428 -8.64 -22.45 37.58
CA PRO A 428 -8.92 -23.72 38.25
C PRO A 428 -10.18 -23.72 39.12
N LYS A 429 -10.73 -22.56 39.49
CA LYS A 429 -11.99 -22.48 40.26
C LYS A 429 -13.18 -22.98 39.45
N ARG A 430 -13.12 -22.93 38.10
CA ARG A 430 -14.15 -23.50 37.22
C ARG A 430 -14.30 -25.01 37.42
N ARG A 431 -13.19 -25.75 37.57
CA ARG A 431 -13.24 -27.21 37.80
C ARG A 431 -13.82 -27.56 39.17
N ARG A 432 -13.54 -26.74 40.19
CA ARG A 432 -14.07 -26.93 41.56
C ARG A 432 -15.53 -26.51 41.73
N GLY A 433 -16.16 -25.91 40.71
CA GLY A 433 -17.54 -25.41 40.81
C GLY A 433 -17.70 -24.20 41.74
N GLU A 434 -16.60 -23.52 42.06
CA GLU A 434 -16.56 -22.37 42.98
C GLU A 434 -16.80 -21.03 42.26
N GLY A 435 -17.22 -21.06 41.00
CA GLY A 435 -17.43 -19.88 40.16
C GLY A 435 -18.76 -19.14 40.40
N ARG A 436 -18.93 -17.97 39.78
CA ARG A 436 -20.20 -17.20 39.77
C ARG A 436 -21.06 -17.59 38.56
N GLY A 437 -22.39 -17.66 38.73
CA GLY A 437 -23.35 -17.91 37.65
C GLY A 437 -23.34 -19.35 37.11
N SER A 438 -23.34 -19.52 35.78
CA SER A 438 -23.30 -20.83 35.09
C SER A 438 -22.06 -21.69 35.46
N ALA A 439 -21.02 -21.07 36.06
CA ALA A 439 -19.80 -21.72 36.55
C ALA A 439 -19.91 -22.36 37.96
N LYS A 440 -21.10 -22.41 38.57
CA LYS A 440 -21.34 -23.06 39.89
C LYS A 440 -21.37 -24.59 39.85
N ARG A 441 -21.47 -25.21 38.67
CA ARG A 441 -21.42 -26.67 38.53
C ARG A 441 -20.00 -27.09 38.19
N PRO A 442 -19.42 -28.11 38.86
CA PRO A 442 -18.17 -28.72 38.42
C PRO A 442 -18.34 -29.17 36.97
N ARG A 443 -17.68 -28.49 36.03
CA ARG A 443 -17.59 -28.95 34.65
C ARG A 443 -16.27 -29.70 34.52
N HIS A 444 -16.33 -30.99 34.19
CA HIS A 444 -15.17 -31.66 33.64
C HIS A 444 -14.86 -30.97 32.32
N ALA A 445 -13.64 -30.46 32.17
CA ALA A 445 -13.23 -29.86 30.91
C ALA A 445 -13.40 -30.91 29.81
N ALA A 446 -14.18 -30.57 28.79
CA ALA A 446 -14.47 -31.50 27.71
C ALA A 446 -13.24 -31.63 26.79
N GLY A 447 -12.95 -32.87 26.36
CA GLY A 447 -11.89 -33.15 25.39
C GLY A 447 -10.64 -33.82 25.98
N ARG A 448 -9.87 -34.45 25.10
CA ARG A 448 -8.66 -35.20 25.47
C ARG A 448 -7.42 -34.32 25.30
N TRP A 449 -6.44 -34.53 26.17
CA TRP A 449 -5.08 -34.02 26.02
C TRP A 449 -4.30 -34.94 25.10
N ALA A 450 -3.48 -34.37 24.23
CA ALA A 450 -2.67 -35.11 23.28
C ALA A 450 -1.27 -34.50 23.17
N VAL A 451 -0.29 -35.33 22.80
CA VAL A 451 1.05 -34.85 22.43
C VAL A 451 0.95 -34.03 21.16
N LEU A 452 1.57 -32.84 21.17
CA LEU A 452 1.70 -32.01 19.98
C LEU A 452 2.76 -32.62 19.06
N ARG A 453 2.32 -33.40 18.06
CA ARG A 453 3.21 -33.98 17.05
C ARG A 453 3.65 -32.92 16.04
N ARG A 454 4.96 -32.84 15.80
CA ARG A 454 5.58 -31.96 14.78
C ARG A 454 6.11 -32.76 13.57
N ASP A 455 5.50 -33.92 13.29
CA ASP A 455 5.98 -34.92 12.34
C ASP A 455 5.56 -34.68 10.89
N SER A 456 4.98 -33.51 10.57
CA SER A 456 4.48 -33.22 9.23
C SER A 456 5.56 -33.24 8.15
N PRO A 457 5.19 -33.59 6.89
CA PRO A 457 6.10 -33.60 5.76
C PRO A 457 6.78 -32.23 5.64
N ALA A 458 8.09 -32.25 5.43
CA ALA A 458 8.88 -31.04 5.35
C ALA A 458 8.50 -30.26 4.09
N ILE A 459 7.63 -29.25 4.22
CA ILE A 459 7.51 -28.22 3.21
C ILE A 459 8.86 -27.51 3.06
N SER A 460 9.17 -27.08 1.84
CA SER A 460 10.43 -26.39 1.60
C SER A 460 10.49 -25.07 2.40
N PRO A 461 11.67 -24.63 2.86
CA PRO A 461 11.79 -23.33 3.54
C PRO A 461 11.24 -22.17 2.70
N ALA A 462 11.42 -22.21 1.38
CA ALA A 462 10.90 -21.20 0.47
C ALA A 462 9.36 -21.18 0.43
N GLU A 463 8.73 -22.36 0.38
CA GLU A 463 7.27 -22.47 0.45
C GLU A 463 6.74 -21.99 1.80
N ARG A 464 7.42 -22.34 2.91
CA ARG A 464 7.08 -21.85 4.25
C ARG A 464 7.09 -20.33 4.30
N THR A 465 8.14 -19.71 3.76
CA THR A 465 8.28 -18.25 3.71
C THR A 465 7.21 -17.61 2.85
N GLU A 466 6.79 -18.24 1.73
CA GLU A 466 5.67 -17.75 0.92
C GLU A 466 4.33 -17.84 1.66
N ARG A 467 4.07 -18.94 2.39
CA ARG A 467 2.87 -19.05 3.25
C ARG A 467 2.86 -17.96 4.33
N TYR A 468 3.99 -17.71 4.99
CA TYR A 468 4.12 -16.61 5.94
C TYR A 468 3.88 -15.24 5.30
N ALA A 469 4.44 -14.97 4.12
CA ALA A 469 4.21 -13.71 3.41
C ALA A 469 2.72 -13.48 3.14
N ARG A 470 1.99 -14.51 2.68
CA ARG A 470 0.54 -14.46 2.49
C ARG A 470 -0.22 -14.23 3.80
N GLN A 471 0.15 -14.94 4.88
CA GLN A 471 -0.47 -14.75 6.19
C GLN A 471 -0.28 -13.32 6.72
N LEU A 472 0.93 -12.78 6.59
CA LEU A 472 1.24 -11.41 7.02
C LEU A 472 0.46 -10.36 6.22
N LEU A 473 0.34 -10.55 4.90
CA LEU A 473 -0.48 -9.69 4.05
C LEU A 473 -1.98 -9.80 4.37
N ALA A 474 -2.49 -10.99 4.70
CA ALA A 474 -3.86 -11.16 5.15
C ALA A 474 -4.12 -10.47 6.50
N ARG A 475 -3.17 -10.57 7.44
CA ARG A 475 -3.29 -9.96 8.77
C ARG A 475 -3.20 -8.43 8.74
N TRP A 476 -2.24 -7.89 8.01
CA TRP A 476 -1.91 -6.47 8.06
C TRP A 476 -2.50 -5.66 6.91
N GLY A 477 -2.85 -6.29 5.79
CA GLY A 477 -3.32 -5.61 4.57
C GLY A 477 -2.19 -4.89 3.83
N VAL A 478 -1.52 -3.96 4.52
CA VAL A 478 -0.27 -3.31 4.12
C VAL A 478 0.86 -3.78 5.03
N LEU A 479 1.83 -4.48 4.46
CA LEU A 479 2.98 -5.01 5.16
C LEU A 479 4.15 -4.02 5.08
N VAL A 480 4.65 -3.63 6.25
CA VAL A 480 5.88 -2.85 6.43
C VAL A 480 6.83 -3.60 7.36
N ARG A 481 8.14 -3.41 7.18
CA ARG A 481 9.18 -4.10 7.96
C ARG A 481 8.98 -3.96 9.48
N ASP A 482 8.61 -2.77 9.94
CA ASP A 482 8.53 -2.45 11.36
C ASP A 482 7.41 -3.24 12.08
N LEU A 483 6.38 -3.71 11.37
CA LEU A 483 5.34 -4.58 11.93
C LEU A 483 5.88 -5.95 12.35
N LEU A 484 6.94 -6.45 11.72
CA LEU A 484 7.51 -7.75 12.05
C LEU A 484 8.08 -7.81 13.48
N VAL A 485 8.31 -6.65 14.10
CA VAL A 485 8.68 -6.54 15.52
C VAL A 485 7.62 -7.20 16.44
N ARG A 486 6.36 -7.30 15.98
CA ARG A 486 5.26 -7.99 16.66
C ARG A 486 5.10 -9.46 16.25
N GLU A 487 5.80 -9.93 15.21
CA GLU A 487 5.62 -11.26 14.62
C GLU A 487 6.75 -12.21 15.03
N THR A 488 6.59 -12.92 16.15
CA THR A 488 7.65 -13.78 16.73
C THR A 488 8.05 -14.94 15.82
N LEU A 489 7.10 -15.49 15.08
CA LEU A 489 7.32 -16.66 14.23
C LEU A 489 7.66 -16.30 12.77
N ALA A 490 7.59 -15.03 12.40
CA ALA A 490 7.80 -14.62 11.02
C ALA A 490 9.26 -14.80 10.59
N PRO A 491 9.50 -15.25 9.34
CA PRO A 491 10.83 -15.20 8.74
C PRO A 491 11.39 -13.76 8.74
N PRO A 492 12.72 -13.59 8.79
CA PRO A 492 13.31 -12.26 8.76
C PRO A 492 12.99 -11.55 7.43
N TRP A 493 12.90 -10.22 7.47
CA TRP A 493 12.54 -9.39 6.30
C TRP A 493 13.36 -9.71 5.04
N ARG A 494 14.67 -10.02 5.19
CA ARG A 494 15.56 -10.39 4.08
C ARG A 494 15.10 -11.63 3.30
N GLU A 495 14.40 -12.55 3.95
CA GLU A 495 13.87 -13.77 3.35
C GLU A 495 12.48 -13.54 2.75
N LEU A 496 11.68 -12.66 3.37
CA LEU A 496 10.35 -12.27 2.86
C LEU A 496 10.45 -11.40 1.61
N LEU A 497 11.41 -10.49 1.54
CA LEU A 497 11.50 -9.47 0.49
C LEU A 497 11.58 -10.04 -0.94
N PRO A 498 12.40 -11.07 -1.25
CA PRO A 498 12.39 -11.70 -2.57
C PRO A 498 11.05 -12.34 -2.92
N ILE A 499 10.34 -12.90 -1.94
CA ILE A 499 9.00 -13.48 -2.16
C ILE A 499 7.98 -12.39 -2.49
N LEU A 500 7.96 -11.32 -1.69
CA LEU A 500 7.03 -10.20 -1.87
C LEU A 500 7.24 -9.55 -3.25
N ARG A 501 8.49 -9.34 -3.68
CA ARG A 501 8.80 -8.85 -5.04
C ARG A 501 8.35 -9.81 -6.14
N ARG A 502 8.44 -11.13 -5.94
CA ARG A 502 7.90 -12.12 -6.89
C ARG A 502 6.37 -12.11 -6.94
N MET A 503 5.70 -11.94 -5.80
CA MET A 503 4.24 -11.79 -5.75
C MET A 503 3.79 -10.48 -6.42
N GLU A 504 4.55 -9.40 -6.25
CA GLU A 504 4.33 -8.12 -6.94
C GLU A 504 4.50 -8.27 -8.46
N ALA A 505 5.57 -8.94 -8.91
CA ALA A 505 5.80 -9.19 -10.34
C ALA A 505 4.70 -10.04 -10.98
N ARG A 506 4.04 -10.91 -10.21
CA ARG A 506 2.84 -11.66 -10.63
C ARG A 506 1.56 -10.82 -10.63
N GLY A 507 1.58 -9.61 -10.06
CA GLY A 507 0.42 -8.74 -9.93
C GLY A 507 -0.53 -9.12 -8.77
N GLU A 508 -0.14 -10.05 -7.88
CA GLU A 508 -0.95 -10.47 -6.74
C GLU A 508 -1.01 -9.41 -5.64
N ILE A 509 0.05 -8.60 -5.53
CA ILE A 509 0.19 -7.50 -4.57
C ILE A 509 0.78 -6.28 -5.25
N ARG A 510 0.74 -5.13 -4.56
CA ARG A 510 1.33 -3.88 -5.02
C ARG A 510 2.47 -3.47 -4.11
N GLY A 511 3.65 -3.19 -4.67
CA GLY A 511 4.73 -2.52 -3.95
C GLY A 511 4.64 -1.00 -4.13
N GLY A 512 5.01 -0.26 -3.10
CA GLY A 512 4.97 1.21 -3.15
C GLY A 512 5.15 1.86 -1.78
N ARG A 513 4.82 3.15 -1.72
CA ARG A 513 4.75 3.91 -0.47
C ARG A 513 3.28 4.23 -0.18
N PHE A 514 2.68 3.45 0.71
CA PHE A 514 1.26 3.57 1.06
C PHE A 514 1.03 4.31 2.38
N VAL A 515 2.00 4.23 3.30
CA VAL A 515 1.97 4.88 4.61
C VAL A 515 3.18 5.81 4.74
N SER A 516 2.92 7.06 5.10
CA SER A 516 3.93 8.09 5.36
C SER A 516 4.53 7.94 6.76
N GLY A 517 5.75 8.46 6.97
CA GLY A 517 6.44 8.35 8.25
C GLY A 517 7.07 6.98 8.55
N VAL A 518 6.78 5.96 7.75
CA VAL A 518 7.41 4.63 7.82
C VAL A 518 8.49 4.51 6.75
N THR A 519 9.62 3.90 7.10
CA THR A 519 10.77 3.70 6.20
C THR A 519 10.78 2.30 5.57
N GLY A 520 11.40 2.17 4.41
CA GLY A 520 11.54 0.89 3.71
C GLY A 520 10.37 0.53 2.78
N GLU A 521 10.58 -0.52 1.98
CA GLU A 521 9.60 -1.05 1.03
C GLU A 521 8.32 -1.51 1.74
N GLN A 522 7.18 -1.16 1.14
CA GLN A 522 5.85 -1.54 1.63
C GLN A 522 5.13 -2.33 0.55
N PHE A 523 4.36 -3.33 0.98
CA PHE A 523 3.61 -4.21 0.08
C PHE A 523 2.17 -4.32 0.55
N ALA A 524 1.22 -4.12 -0.35
CA ALA A 524 -0.19 -4.13 -0.02
C ALA A 524 -0.99 -5.09 -0.90
N ARG A 525 -2.01 -5.70 -0.29
CA ARG A 525 -3.08 -6.35 -1.05
C ARG A 525 -3.93 -5.31 -1.79
N PRO A 526 -4.42 -5.59 -3.01
CA PRO A 526 -5.29 -4.67 -3.73
C PRO A 526 -6.51 -4.23 -2.91
N GLU A 527 -7.16 -5.17 -2.22
CA GLU A 527 -8.38 -4.89 -1.44
C GLU A 527 -8.08 -4.01 -0.21
N ALA A 528 -6.87 -4.11 0.34
CA ALA A 528 -6.43 -3.25 1.43
C ALA A 528 -6.27 -1.80 0.99
N LEU A 529 -5.80 -1.56 -0.24
CA LEU A 529 -5.63 -0.21 -0.78
C LEU A 529 -6.97 0.51 -0.99
N ASP A 530 -8.00 -0.22 -1.38
CA ASP A 530 -9.34 0.35 -1.56
C ASP A 530 -9.94 0.80 -0.23
N LEU A 531 -9.80 -0.01 0.82
CA LEU A 531 -10.23 0.37 2.17
C LEU A 531 -9.39 1.54 2.73
N LEU A 532 -8.08 1.52 2.52
CA LEU A 532 -7.17 2.59 2.94
C LEU A 532 -7.56 3.94 2.30
N ARG A 533 -7.95 3.92 1.01
CA ARG A 533 -8.46 5.10 0.30
C ARG A 533 -9.80 5.57 0.84
N LEU A 534 -10.69 4.65 1.18
CA LEU A 534 -12.00 4.97 1.76
C LEU A 534 -11.84 5.66 3.12
N ILE A 535 -10.94 5.15 3.97
CA ILE A 535 -10.65 5.72 5.29
C ILE A 535 -10.00 7.09 5.17
N ARG A 536 -9.07 7.29 4.23
CA ARG A 536 -8.48 8.61 3.96
C ARG A 536 -9.53 9.66 3.58
N ARG A 537 -10.57 9.26 2.84
CA ARG A 537 -11.68 10.17 2.46
C ARG A 537 -12.62 10.48 3.62
N GLN A 538 -12.75 9.56 4.58
CA GLN A 538 -13.57 9.74 5.77
C GLN A 538 -12.80 10.56 6.82
N SER A 539 -12.93 11.89 6.75
CA SER A 539 -12.33 12.82 7.72
C SER A 539 -13.09 12.86 9.06
N GLU A 540 -13.54 11.71 9.57
CA GLU A 540 -14.33 11.67 10.79
C GLU A 540 -13.46 11.68 12.07
N LYS A 541 -14.06 12.23 13.15
CA LYS A 541 -13.50 12.18 14.51
C LYS A 541 -13.39 10.70 14.91
N ALA A 542 -12.16 10.21 15.05
CA ALA A 542 -11.91 8.83 15.46
C ALA A 542 -12.66 8.53 16.76
N ALA A 543 -13.50 7.49 16.72
CA ALA A 543 -13.95 6.86 17.95
C ALA A 543 -12.71 6.33 18.68
N VAL A 544 -12.58 6.66 19.96
CA VAL A 544 -11.46 6.17 20.77
C VAL A 544 -11.62 4.66 20.95
N VAL A 545 -10.78 3.89 20.27
CA VAL A 545 -10.70 2.43 20.41
C VAL A 545 -9.66 2.12 21.49
N THR A 546 -10.02 1.26 22.45
CA THR A 546 -9.08 0.78 23.46
C THR A 546 -8.59 -0.61 23.08
N VAL A 547 -7.28 -0.76 22.95
CA VAL A 547 -6.62 -2.00 22.52
C VAL A 547 -5.86 -2.61 23.70
N SER A 548 -5.90 -3.93 23.82
CA SER A 548 -5.12 -4.64 24.85
C SER A 548 -3.62 -4.63 24.50
N ASN A 549 -2.77 -4.68 25.52
CA ASN A 549 -1.34 -4.92 25.37
C ASN A 549 -1.00 -6.18 24.57
N ALA A 550 -1.83 -7.21 24.71
CA ALA A 550 -1.68 -8.52 24.07
C ALA A 550 -2.15 -8.54 22.60
N ASP A 551 -2.88 -7.50 22.17
CA ASP A 551 -3.44 -7.42 20.82
C ASP A 551 -2.36 -7.06 19.79
N PRO A 552 -2.37 -7.68 18.59
CA PRO A 552 -1.46 -7.29 17.50
C PRO A 552 -1.53 -5.80 17.16
N LEU A 553 -2.69 -5.15 17.33
CA LEU A 553 -2.90 -3.74 17.02
C LEU A 553 -2.26 -2.77 18.01
N ASN A 554 -1.62 -3.25 19.08
CA ASN A 554 -0.80 -2.39 19.92
C ASN A 554 0.46 -1.96 19.16
N LEU A 555 0.40 -0.82 18.47
CA LEU A 555 1.51 -0.29 17.65
C LEU A 555 2.27 0.87 18.30
N SER A 556 2.01 1.15 19.59
CA SER A 556 2.74 2.16 20.37
C SER A 556 4.25 1.87 20.40
N GLY A 557 5.04 2.86 20.02
CA GLY A 557 6.50 2.77 19.92
C GLY A 557 6.99 1.89 18.77
N ILE A 558 6.14 1.61 17.77
CA ILE A 558 6.49 0.90 16.54
C ILE A 558 6.21 1.81 15.35
N ILE A 559 4.93 2.03 15.04
CA ILE A 559 4.49 2.96 14.00
C ILE A 559 3.85 4.21 14.63
N LEU A 560 3.23 4.05 15.79
CA LEU A 560 2.67 5.14 16.56
C LEU A 560 3.70 5.71 17.55
N PRO A 561 3.67 7.02 17.83
CA PRO A 561 4.53 7.62 18.84
C PRO A 561 4.22 7.08 20.23
N GLY A 562 5.25 6.96 21.09
CA GLY A 562 5.10 6.52 22.48
C GLY A 562 6.09 5.44 22.89
N PRO A 563 6.12 5.06 24.18
CA PRO A 563 6.96 3.98 24.65
C PRO A 563 6.44 2.62 24.14
N ARG A 564 7.37 1.71 23.85
CA ARG A 564 7.03 0.36 23.43
C ARG A 564 6.47 -0.45 24.60
N VAL A 565 5.28 -1.02 24.42
CA VAL A 565 4.59 -1.80 25.44
C VAL A 565 4.74 -3.31 25.21
N SER A 566 5.04 -4.05 26.28
CA SER A 566 5.24 -5.50 26.24
C SER A 566 3.95 -6.25 25.88
N ARG A 567 4.06 -7.25 25.00
CA ARG A 567 2.98 -8.14 24.56
C ARG A 567 2.45 -9.06 25.67
N LEU A 568 3.27 -9.32 26.68
CA LEU A 568 3.03 -10.35 27.70
C LEU A 568 2.52 -9.75 29.02
N ALA A 569 2.33 -8.43 29.10
CA ALA A 569 1.82 -7.79 30.30
C ALA A 569 0.29 -7.93 30.35
N VAL A 570 -0.21 -8.78 31.26
CA VAL A 570 -1.64 -8.85 31.60
C VAL A 570 -1.95 -7.65 32.49
N MET A 571 -2.87 -6.80 32.02
CA MET A 571 -3.29 -5.50 32.56
C MET A 571 -2.48 -4.28 32.09
N GLY A 572 -3.18 -3.47 31.30
CA GLY A 572 -2.82 -2.13 30.84
C GLY A 572 -3.66 -1.83 29.61
N LEU A 573 -4.65 -0.94 29.73
CA LEU A 573 -5.31 -0.38 28.56
C LEU A 573 -4.40 0.72 28.03
N VAL A 574 -3.94 0.59 26.79
CA VAL A 574 -3.27 1.68 26.10
C VAL A 574 -4.35 2.44 25.35
N PRO A 575 -4.53 3.76 25.58
CA PRO A 575 -5.32 4.56 24.65
C PRO A 575 -4.62 4.49 23.28
N ALA A 576 -5.32 3.97 22.27
CA ALA A 576 -4.83 3.95 20.89
C ALA A 576 -4.72 5.38 20.34
#